data_AF-A0A7K0KHF8-F1
#
_entry.id   AF-A0A7K0KHF8-F1
#
_cell.length_a   1.000
_cell.length_b   1.000
_cell.length_c   1.000
_cell.angle_alpha   90.00
_cell.angle_beta   90.00
_cell.angle_gamma   90.00
#
_symmetry.space_group_name_H-M   'P 1'
#
loop_
_entity.id
_entity.type
_entity.pdbx_description
1 polymer ?
#
loop_
_entity_poly.entity_id
_entity_poly.type
_entity_poly.pdbx_seq_one_letter_code
_entity_poly.pdbx_strand_id
1 'polypeptide(L)'
;KRHVVSFEKNEKKYNDSLRLLGFVAIVTLGLDLTAPQALAHYKLRDEQEKYFQQMKTEMCSDRQRNWSEDGKTGRLFVLFVGLVIGSYIRHIWKTTGLHSMFASSLDMLDEMRNIRCIERQGHATKITPFVGKQVEIAKAFGIDIPVGCEPGYKSKKVGRKRGRPKKNES
;
A
#
# COMPACT_ATOMS: atom_id res chain seq x y z
N LYS A 1 -19.55 27.43 14.83
CA LYS A 1 -18.20 26.84 14.80
C LYS A 1 -17.29 27.74 15.64
N ARG A 2 -16.65 27.25 16.70
CA ARG A 2 -15.74 28.06 17.52
C ARG A 2 -14.43 28.24 16.75
N HIS A 3 -14.10 29.49 16.44
CA HIS A 3 -12.83 29.88 15.85
C HIS A 3 -11.89 30.32 16.98
N VAL A 4 -10.66 29.82 16.98
CA VAL A 4 -9.63 30.23 17.94
C VAL A 4 -9.17 31.64 17.54
N VAL A 5 -9.28 32.61 18.45
CA VAL A 5 -9.00 34.03 18.20
C VAL A 5 -7.53 34.38 18.48
N SER A 6 -6.89 33.71 19.45
CA SER A 6 -5.47 33.87 19.74
C SER A 6 -4.93 32.65 20.49
N PHE A 7 -3.63 32.43 20.39
CA PHE A 7 -2.90 31.44 21.19
C PHE A 7 -1.64 32.12 21.75
N GLU A 8 -1.33 31.84 23.01
CA GLU A 8 -0.10 32.32 23.65
C GLU A 8 0.66 31.13 24.25
N LYS A 9 1.97 31.16 24.12
CA LYS A 9 2.83 30.04 24.48
C LYS A 9 3.05 30.05 25.99
N ASN A 10 2.61 29.00 26.69
CA ASN A 10 2.93 28.83 28.10
C ASN A 10 4.41 28.43 28.24
N GLU A 11 5.26 29.42 28.50
CA GLU A 11 6.72 29.25 28.56
C GLU A 11 7.17 28.24 29.61
N LYS A 12 6.49 28.18 30.76
CA LYS A 12 6.85 27.26 31.83
C LYS A 12 6.68 25.81 31.40
N LYS A 13 5.51 25.47 30.86
CA LYS A 13 5.24 24.13 30.29
C LYS A 13 6.14 23.82 29.10
N TYR A 14 6.44 24.82 28.27
CA TYR A 14 7.33 24.66 27.14
C TYR A 14 8.77 24.33 27.55
N ASN A 15 9.31 25.03 28.54
CA ASN A 15 10.66 24.80 29.06
C ASN A 15 10.78 23.47 29.80
N ASP A 16 9.74 23.07 30.56
CA ASP A 16 9.69 21.74 31.17
C ASP A 16 9.65 20.64 30.09
N SER A 17 8.95 20.87 28.98
CA SER A 17 8.95 19.95 27.83
C SER A 17 10.31 19.88 27.13
N LEU A 18 11.01 21.02 26.99
CA LEU A 18 12.37 21.09 26.44
C LEU A 18 13.38 20.31 27.27
N ARG A 19 13.24 20.30 28.60
CA ARG A 19 14.12 19.53 29.50
C ARG A 19 13.93 18.01 29.37
N LEU A 20 12.75 17.57 28.95
CA LEU A 20 12.42 16.16 28.75
C LEU A 20 12.70 15.68 27.31
N LEU A 21 13.00 16.59 26.38
CA LEU A 21 13.28 16.24 25.00
C LEU A 21 14.65 15.54 24.92
N GLY A 22 14.64 14.29 24.47
CA GLY A 22 15.86 13.53 24.20
C GLY A 22 16.65 14.13 23.04
N PHE A 23 17.98 13.97 23.08
CA PHE A 23 18.87 14.38 21.99
C PHE A 23 19.21 13.18 21.10
N VAL A 24 19.34 13.44 19.79
CA VAL A 24 19.83 12.45 18.81
C VAL A 24 21.12 12.97 18.22
N ALA A 25 22.17 12.15 18.27
CA ALA A 25 23.44 12.44 17.61
C ALA A 25 23.62 11.52 16.40
N ILE A 26 23.96 12.09 15.24
CA ILE A 26 24.28 11.36 14.02
C ILE A 26 25.75 11.59 13.75
N VAL A 27 26.53 10.50 13.72
CA VAL A 27 27.96 10.53 13.40
C VAL A 27 28.14 10.04 11.96
N THR A 28 28.86 10.80 11.15
CA THR A 28 29.19 10.43 9.77
C THR A 28 30.70 10.35 9.63
N LEU A 29 31.20 9.38 8.85
CA LEU A 29 32.62 9.18 8.60
C LEU A 29 32.90 9.47 7.12
N GLY A 30 33.78 10.43 6.84
CA GLY A 30 34.21 10.76 5.47
C GLY A 30 33.13 11.39 4.59
N LEU A 31 32.11 12.01 5.19
CA LEU A 31 31.02 12.69 4.47
C LEU A 31 30.90 14.13 4.95
N ASP A 32 31.09 15.09 4.05
CA ASP A 32 30.85 16.52 4.31
C ASP A 32 29.37 16.84 4.05
N LEU A 33 28.52 16.61 5.06
CA LEU A 33 27.08 16.85 5.01
C LEU A 33 26.67 17.92 6.00
N THR A 34 25.75 18.80 5.60
CA THR A 34 25.13 19.73 6.56
C THR A 34 24.20 18.94 7.49
N ALA A 35 24.02 19.39 8.74
CA ALA A 35 23.12 18.76 9.72
C ALA A 35 21.73 18.32 9.17
N PRO A 36 20.97 19.15 8.41
CA PRO A 36 19.70 18.72 7.83
C PRO A 36 19.85 17.62 6.77
N GLN A 37 20.94 17.62 6.00
CA GLN A 37 21.23 16.58 5.00
C GLN A 37 21.59 15.26 5.69
N ALA A 38 22.45 15.30 6.72
CA ALA A 38 22.79 14.12 7.53
C ALA A 38 21.53 13.50 8.16
N LEU A 39 20.61 14.33 8.67
CA LEU A 39 19.32 13.86 9.17
C LEU A 39 18.43 13.26 8.07
N ALA A 40 18.36 13.87 6.89
CA ALA A 40 17.60 13.35 5.76
C ALA A 40 18.14 11.99 5.29
N HIS A 41 19.47 11.83 5.22
CA HIS A 41 20.10 10.55 4.93
C HIS A 41 19.81 9.50 6.00
N TYR A 42 19.89 9.87 7.28
CA TYR A 42 19.56 8.95 8.37
C TYR A 42 18.09 8.50 8.32
N LYS A 43 17.16 9.38 7.92
CA LYS A 43 15.75 9.02 7.73
C LYS A 43 15.52 7.92 6.69
N LEU A 44 16.43 7.73 5.73
CA LEU A 44 16.33 6.60 4.78
C LEU A 44 16.44 5.23 5.47
N ARG A 45 17.02 5.17 6.68
CA ARG A 45 17.03 3.96 7.51
C ARG A 45 15.61 3.50 7.87
N ASP A 46 14.66 4.41 8.00
CA ASP A 46 13.25 4.07 8.26
C ASP A 46 12.64 3.27 7.10
N GLU A 47 13.01 3.59 5.86
CA GLU A 47 12.58 2.79 4.70
C GLU A 47 13.15 1.37 4.74
N GLN A 48 14.39 1.18 5.22
CA GLN A 48 14.96 -0.16 5.43
C GLN A 48 14.15 -0.96 6.45
N GLU A 49 13.77 -0.34 7.57
CA GLU A 49 12.95 -0.99 8.60
C GLU A 49 11.57 -1.39 8.06
N LYS A 50 10.94 -0.54 7.23
CA LYS A 50 9.69 -0.86 6.54
C LYS A 50 9.82 -2.08 5.64
N TYR A 51 10.95 -2.23 4.92
CA TYR A 51 11.19 -3.43 4.11
C TYR A 51 11.34 -4.69 4.97
N PHE A 52 12.07 -4.61 6.09
CA PHE A 52 12.17 -5.75 7.03
C PHE A 52 10.81 -6.13 7.62
N GLN A 53 9.98 -5.15 7.94
CA GLN A 53 8.62 -5.40 8.39
C GLN A 53 7.80 -6.07 7.29
N GLN A 54 7.88 -5.58 6.05
CA GLN A 54 7.21 -6.19 4.90
C GLN A 54 7.63 -7.65 4.68
N MET A 55 8.92 -7.96 4.81
CA MET A 55 9.44 -9.33 4.68
C MET A 55 8.79 -10.28 5.70
N LYS A 56 8.61 -9.82 6.94
CA LYS A 56 8.01 -10.62 8.01
C LYS A 56 6.51 -10.79 7.83
N THR A 57 5.81 -9.72 7.46
CA THR A 57 4.34 -9.70 7.41
C THR A 57 3.80 -10.18 6.07
N GLU A 58 4.08 -9.46 4.97
CA GLU A 58 3.45 -9.72 3.67
C GLU A 58 4.07 -10.90 2.94
N MET A 59 5.39 -11.09 3.10
CA MET A 59 6.13 -12.17 2.45
C MET A 59 6.27 -13.42 3.32
N CYS A 60 5.70 -13.40 4.53
CA CYS A 60 5.69 -14.51 5.49
C CYS A 60 7.08 -15.15 5.74
N SER A 61 8.17 -14.38 5.59
CA SER A 61 9.54 -14.86 5.75
C SER A 61 10.07 -14.64 7.18
N ASP A 62 9.20 -14.71 8.19
CA ASP A 62 9.57 -14.48 9.59
C ASP A 62 10.47 -15.60 10.14
N ARG A 63 10.19 -16.86 9.79
CA ARG A 63 11.01 -18.02 10.17
C ARG A 63 11.38 -18.84 8.95
N GLN A 64 12.57 -18.62 8.42
CA GLN A 64 13.12 -19.47 7.35
C GLN A 64 13.56 -20.83 7.90
N ARG A 65 12.61 -21.76 8.02
CA ARG A 65 12.91 -23.15 8.36
C ARG A 65 13.66 -23.81 7.20
N ASN A 66 14.95 -24.05 7.39
CA ASN A 66 15.80 -24.79 6.48
C ASN A 66 16.64 -25.80 7.27
N TRP A 67 17.09 -26.85 6.58
CA TRP A 67 17.95 -27.88 7.16
C TRP A 67 19.39 -27.79 6.63
N SER A 68 19.58 -27.21 5.43
CA SER A 68 20.88 -26.99 4.79
C SER A 68 21.09 -25.52 4.44
N GLU A 69 22.36 -25.10 4.40
CA GLU A 69 22.77 -23.76 3.97
C GLU A 69 22.41 -23.50 2.48
N ASP A 70 22.49 -24.51 1.61
CA ASP A 70 22.05 -24.38 0.22
C ASP A 70 20.55 -24.08 0.11
N GLY A 71 19.74 -24.77 0.91
CA GLY A 71 18.29 -24.54 0.98
C GLY A 71 17.95 -23.15 1.51
N LYS A 72 18.78 -22.61 2.41
CA LYS A 72 18.67 -21.22 2.88
C LYS A 72 18.98 -20.23 1.77
N THR A 73 20.10 -20.42 1.07
CA THR A 73 20.54 -19.56 -0.03
C THR A 73 19.49 -19.49 -1.14
N GLY A 74 18.92 -20.62 -1.54
CA GLY A 74 17.83 -20.66 -2.52
C GLY A 74 16.58 -19.91 -2.07
N ARG A 75 16.17 -20.06 -0.81
CA ARG A 75 15.02 -19.31 -0.25
C ARG A 75 15.29 -17.81 -0.16
N LEU A 76 16.52 -17.42 0.18
CA LEU A 76 16.95 -16.02 0.21
C LEU A 76 16.89 -15.40 -1.17
N PHE A 77 17.28 -16.15 -2.21
CA PHE A 77 17.19 -15.71 -3.60
C PHE A 77 15.74 -15.48 -4.05
N VAL A 78 14.83 -16.41 -3.75
CA VAL A 78 13.40 -16.26 -4.04
C VAL A 78 12.82 -15.04 -3.30
N LEU A 79 13.22 -14.84 -2.04
CA LEU A 79 12.79 -13.68 -1.26
C LEU A 79 13.31 -12.36 -1.85
N PHE A 80 14.54 -12.33 -2.34
CA PHE A 80 15.11 -11.17 -3.02
C PHE A 80 14.30 -10.78 -4.27
N VAL A 81 13.97 -11.75 -5.13
CA VAL A 81 13.10 -11.52 -6.30
C VAL A 81 11.70 -11.05 -5.86
N GLY A 82 11.14 -11.68 -4.81
CA GLY A 82 9.87 -11.28 -4.22
C GLY A 82 9.88 -9.83 -3.73
N LEU A 83 10.97 -9.38 -3.11
CA LEU A 83 11.14 -7.99 -2.66
C LEU A 83 11.15 -6.99 -3.81
N VAL A 84 11.80 -7.32 -4.92
CA VAL A 84 11.81 -6.46 -6.12
C VAL A 84 10.38 -6.27 -6.64
N ILE A 85 9.63 -7.37 -6.79
CA ILE A 85 8.25 -7.34 -7.27
C ILE A 85 7.33 -6.62 -6.26
N GLY A 86 7.45 -6.94 -4.97
CA GLY A 86 6.65 -6.32 -3.91
C GLY A 86 6.91 -4.82 -3.76
N SER A 87 8.15 -4.39 -3.95
CA SER A 87 8.53 -2.97 -3.98
C SER A 87 7.87 -2.25 -5.15
N TYR A 88 7.89 -2.85 -6.35
CA TYR A 88 7.22 -2.29 -7.52
C TYR A 88 5.70 -2.16 -7.34
N ILE A 89 5.05 -3.21 -6.81
CA ILE A 89 3.62 -3.19 -6.49
C ILE A 89 3.29 -2.07 -5.49
N ARG A 90 4.09 -1.96 -4.43
CA ARG A 90 3.91 -0.92 -3.41
C ARG A 90 4.15 0.48 -3.97
N HIS A 91 5.12 0.63 -4.87
CA HIS A 91 5.38 1.91 -5.54
C HIS A 91 4.17 2.35 -6.37
N ILE A 92 3.60 1.46 -7.19
CA ILE A 92 2.37 1.75 -7.96
C ILE A 92 1.21 2.08 -7.02
N TRP A 93 1.03 1.29 -5.96
CA TRP A 93 -0.04 1.54 -4.99
C TRP A 93 0.08 2.92 -4.31
N LYS A 94 1.29 3.34 -3.92
CA LYS A 94 1.55 4.67 -3.30
C LYS A 94 1.42 5.83 -4.30
N THR A 95 1.90 5.65 -5.53
CA THR A 95 1.96 6.72 -6.54
C THR A 95 0.60 6.96 -7.22
N THR A 96 -0.28 5.97 -7.23
CA THR A 96 -1.60 6.05 -7.88
C THR A 96 -2.73 6.31 -6.89
N GLY A 97 -3.94 6.55 -7.39
CA GLY A 97 -5.15 6.71 -6.58
C GLY A 97 -5.56 5.48 -5.77
N LEU A 98 -4.89 4.32 -5.97
CA LEU A 98 -5.16 3.06 -5.28
C LEU A 98 -4.95 3.15 -3.76
N HIS A 99 -4.02 3.99 -3.28
CA HIS A 99 -3.81 4.22 -1.85
C HIS A 99 -5.08 4.73 -1.14
N SER A 100 -5.96 5.45 -1.85
CA SER A 100 -7.22 5.93 -1.28
C SER A 100 -8.32 4.87 -1.26
N MET A 101 -8.20 3.83 -2.09
CA MET A 101 -9.22 2.80 -2.31
C MET A 101 -9.00 1.54 -1.47
N PHE A 102 -7.73 1.26 -1.13
CA PHE A 102 -7.31 0.08 -0.38
C PHE A 102 -6.45 0.50 0.80
N ALA A 103 -6.67 -0.14 1.96
CA ALA A 103 -5.91 0.16 3.18
C ALA A 103 -4.46 -0.36 3.12
N SER A 104 -4.23 -1.47 2.40
CA SER A 104 -2.91 -2.06 2.21
C SER A 104 -2.69 -2.58 0.79
N SER A 105 -1.42 -2.80 0.42
CA SER A 105 -1.05 -3.48 -0.83
C SER A 105 -1.52 -4.94 -0.86
N LEU A 106 -1.67 -5.60 0.30
CA LEU A 106 -2.22 -6.95 0.40
C LEU A 106 -3.72 -6.97 0.08
N ASP A 107 -4.50 -6.03 0.61
CA ASP A 107 -5.95 -5.97 0.32
C ASP A 107 -6.22 -5.81 -1.19
N MET A 108 -5.37 -5.03 -1.87
CA MET A 108 -5.42 -4.87 -3.31
C MET A 108 -5.12 -6.19 -4.05
N LEU A 109 -4.14 -6.97 -3.57
CA LEU A 109 -3.82 -8.28 -4.14
C LEU A 109 -4.92 -9.31 -3.86
N ASP A 110 -5.54 -9.28 -2.68
CA ASP A 110 -6.65 -10.15 -2.32
C ASP A 110 -7.89 -9.89 -3.18
N GLU A 111 -8.16 -8.64 -3.57
CA GLU A 111 -9.24 -8.32 -4.53
C GLU A 111 -9.00 -8.96 -5.90
N MET A 112 -7.72 -9.04 -6.33
CA MET A 112 -7.32 -9.67 -7.59
C MET A 112 -7.31 -11.19 -7.51
N ARG A 113 -7.23 -11.79 -6.32
CA ARG A 113 -7.20 -13.24 -6.09
C ARG A 113 -8.44 -13.97 -6.60
N ASN A 114 -9.56 -13.27 -6.72
CA ASN A 114 -10.80 -13.81 -7.27
C ASN A 114 -10.72 -14.13 -8.76
N ILE A 115 -9.75 -13.55 -9.48
CA ILE A 115 -9.56 -13.79 -10.91
C ILE A 115 -8.94 -15.18 -11.10
N ARG A 116 -9.64 -16.06 -11.81
CA ARG A 116 -9.20 -17.42 -12.10
C ARG A 116 -9.05 -17.65 -13.59
N CYS A 117 -7.96 -18.30 -13.98
CA CYS A 117 -7.79 -18.89 -15.30
C CYS A 117 -8.20 -20.37 -15.24
N ILE A 118 -9.15 -20.78 -16.09
CA ILE A 118 -9.63 -22.15 -16.20
C ILE A 118 -9.17 -22.70 -17.54
N GLU A 119 -8.21 -23.61 -17.49
CA GLU A 119 -7.73 -24.35 -18.66
C GLU A 119 -8.34 -25.75 -18.64
N ARG A 120 -8.90 -26.19 -19.79
CA ARG A 120 -9.35 -27.56 -19.99
C ARG A 120 -8.69 -28.11 -21.24
N GLN A 121 -8.12 -29.32 -21.17
CA GLN A 121 -7.53 -29.97 -22.36
C GLN A 121 -8.58 -30.06 -23.47
N GLY A 122 -8.26 -29.53 -24.66
CA GLY A 122 -9.15 -29.51 -25.82
C GLY A 122 -10.16 -28.35 -25.88
N HIS A 123 -10.18 -27.44 -24.89
CA HIS A 123 -11.03 -26.25 -24.89
C HIS A 123 -10.22 -24.97 -24.75
N ALA A 124 -10.76 -23.86 -25.29
CA ALA A 124 -10.17 -22.54 -25.11
C ALA A 124 -10.10 -22.17 -23.63
N THR A 125 -8.99 -21.55 -23.23
CA THR A 125 -8.75 -21.04 -21.88
C THR A 125 -9.79 -19.96 -21.54
N LYS A 126 -10.40 -20.07 -20.37
CA LYS A 126 -11.42 -19.12 -19.90
C LYS A 126 -10.93 -18.41 -18.65
N ILE A 127 -10.81 -17.09 -18.73
CA ILE A 127 -10.48 -16.23 -17.58
C ILE A 127 -11.79 -15.64 -17.05
N THR A 128 -11.94 -15.57 -15.73
CA THR A 128 -13.10 -14.89 -15.12
C THR A 128 -13.07 -13.38 -15.39
N PRO A 129 -14.23 -12.74 -15.57
CA PRO A 129 -14.28 -11.31 -15.90
C PRO A 129 -13.74 -10.45 -14.76
N PHE A 130 -13.11 -9.33 -15.13
CA PHE A 130 -12.65 -8.30 -14.21
C PHE A 130 -13.85 -7.42 -13.83
N VAL A 131 -14.06 -7.16 -12.54
CA VAL A 131 -15.23 -6.42 -12.05
C VAL A 131 -14.82 -5.27 -11.14
N GLY A 132 -15.46 -4.11 -11.32
CA GLY A 132 -15.37 -2.97 -10.40
C GLY A 132 -13.93 -2.50 -10.16
N LYS A 133 -13.45 -2.70 -8.93
CA LYS A 133 -12.12 -2.27 -8.47
C LYS A 133 -10.98 -2.99 -9.20
N GLN A 134 -11.20 -4.20 -9.72
CA GLN A 134 -10.19 -4.97 -10.46
C GLN A 134 -9.78 -4.27 -11.77
N VAL A 135 -10.71 -3.56 -12.40
CA VAL A 135 -10.43 -2.77 -13.62
C VAL A 135 -9.58 -1.55 -13.29
N GLU A 136 -9.84 -0.90 -12.15
CA GLU A 136 -9.07 0.25 -11.69
C GLU A 136 -7.64 -0.16 -11.32
N ILE A 137 -7.48 -1.34 -10.69
CA ILE A 137 -6.17 -1.95 -10.45
C ILE A 137 -5.47 -2.24 -11.78
N ALA A 138 -6.10 -2.98 -12.71
CA ALA A 138 -5.49 -3.30 -14.00
C ALA A 138 -5.00 -2.05 -14.76
N LYS A 139 -5.83 -0.99 -14.78
CA LYS A 139 -5.46 0.29 -15.38
C LYS A 139 -4.27 0.97 -14.67
N ALA A 140 -4.22 0.93 -13.35
CA ALA A 140 -3.11 1.49 -12.58
C ALA A 140 -1.79 0.74 -12.83
N PHE A 141 -1.84 -0.56 -13.09
CA PHE A 141 -0.68 -1.38 -13.45
C PHE A 141 -0.34 -1.33 -14.96
N GLY A 142 -1.14 -0.65 -15.78
CA GLY A 142 -0.96 -0.60 -17.23
C GLY A 142 -1.22 -1.94 -17.92
N ILE A 143 -2.09 -2.78 -17.34
CA ILE A 143 -2.44 -4.10 -17.86
C ILE A 143 -3.70 -3.97 -18.72
N ASP A 144 -3.58 -4.30 -20.00
CA ASP A 144 -4.74 -4.40 -20.89
C ASP A 144 -5.55 -5.66 -20.56
N ILE A 145 -6.86 -5.48 -20.37
CA ILE A 145 -7.77 -6.59 -20.05
C ILE A 145 -7.99 -7.43 -21.32
N PRO A 146 -7.83 -8.76 -21.28
CA PRO A 146 -8.01 -9.60 -22.45
C PRO A 146 -9.46 -9.58 -22.95
N VAL A 147 -9.61 -9.63 -24.28
CA VAL A 147 -10.90 -9.56 -24.98
C VAL A 147 -11.83 -10.68 -24.49
N GLY A 148 -13.00 -10.31 -23.97
CA GLY A 148 -13.97 -11.25 -23.38
C GLY A 148 -13.94 -11.35 -21.85
N CYS A 149 -12.96 -10.72 -21.19
CA CYS A 149 -12.86 -10.63 -19.71
C CYS A 149 -13.26 -9.26 -19.18
N GLU A 150 -13.76 -8.37 -20.04
CA GLU A 150 -14.28 -7.07 -19.68
C GLU A 150 -15.54 -7.20 -18.80
N PRO A 151 -15.84 -6.21 -17.94
CA PRO A 151 -17.06 -6.24 -17.14
C PRO A 151 -18.28 -6.25 -18.07
N GLY A 152 -18.96 -7.40 -18.15
CA GLY A 152 -20.19 -7.55 -18.93
C GLY A 152 -21.38 -6.73 -18.41
N TYR A 153 -21.22 -6.04 -17.27
CA TYR A 153 -22.27 -5.28 -16.62
C TYR A 153 -21.97 -3.78 -16.59
N LYS A 154 -22.46 -3.04 -17.60
CA LYS A 154 -22.67 -1.59 -17.47
C LYS A 154 -23.92 -1.39 -16.62
N SER A 155 -23.77 -1.04 -15.35
CA SER A 155 -24.92 -0.65 -14.53
C SER A 155 -25.63 0.51 -15.22
N LYS A 156 -26.89 0.33 -15.62
CA LYS A 156 -27.74 1.47 -15.99
C LYS A 156 -27.78 2.36 -14.75
N LYS A 157 -27.28 3.59 -14.83
CA LYS A 157 -27.52 4.61 -13.80
C LYS A 157 -29.02 4.85 -13.72
N VAL A 158 -29.73 4.07 -12.90
CA VAL A 158 -31.14 4.30 -12.63
C VAL A 158 -31.17 5.57 -11.78
N GLY A 159 -31.65 6.67 -12.36
CA GLY A 159 -31.86 7.91 -11.63
C GLY A 159 -32.67 7.64 -10.36
N ARG A 160 -32.28 8.23 -9.23
CA ARG A 160 -33.03 8.15 -7.97
C ARG A 160 -34.49 8.51 -8.25
N LYS A 161 -35.40 7.53 -8.26
CA LYS A 161 -36.83 7.81 -8.23
C LYS A 161 -37.10 8.56 -6.92
N ARG A 162 -37.55 9.81 -7.02
CA ARG A 162 -38.04 10.58 -5.88
C ARG A 162 -39.13 9.74 -5.20
N GLY A 163 -38.92 9.41 -3.93
CA GLY A 163 -39.91 8.70 -3.13
C GLY A 163 -41.23 9.47 -3.05
N ARG A 164 -42.32 8.76 -2.73
CA ARG A 164 -43.68 9.31 -2.58
C ARG A 164 -43.65 10.56 -1.68
N PRO A 165 -44.20 11.70 -2.11
CA PRO A 165 -44.22 12.91 -1.30
C PRO A 165 -45.02 12.65 -0.01
N LYS A 166 -44.52 13.18 1.11
CA LYS A 166 -45.17 13.06 2.43
C LYS A 166 -46.54 13.75 2.38
N LYS A 167 -47.56 13.08 2.92
CA LYS A 167 -48.92 13.63 3.02
C LYS A 167 -48.87 14.82 4.00
N ASN A 168 -49.29 16.00 3.55
CA ASN A 168 -49.44 17.15 4.43
C ASN A 168 -50.55 16.84 5.44
N GLU A 169 -50.23 16.96 6.73
CA GLU A 169 -51.20 16.91 7.82
C GLU A 169 -51.78 18.32 7.97
N SER A 170 -53.11 18.40 7.89
CA SER A 170 -53.93 19.59 8.16
C SER A 170 -54.21 19.71 9.65
#